data_AF-A0A0N5D875-F1
#
_entry.id   AF-A0A0N5D875-F1
#
_cell.length_a   1.000
_cell.length_b   1.000
_cell.length_c   1.000
_cell.angle_alpha   90.00
_cell.angle_beta   90.00
_cell.angle_gamma   90.00
#
_symmetry.space_group_name_H-M   'P 1'
#
loop_
_entity.id
_entity.type
_entity.pdbx_description
1 polymer ?
#
loop_
_entity_poly.entity_id
_entity_poly.type
_entity_poly.pdbx_seq_one_letter_code
_entity_poly.pdbx_strand_id
1 'polypeptide(L)'
;MPLLNCVKEELNLANVLLSGQSFRIFRWVKVLESDDAYNSIHDTFIGVAQHRVWKLRRENDKQVYYEVLGKFSEAIGDDHDTLRNYFQLDVDLNHLYKYWSENDEHFAELMKSYRNDLEGIRILCQDPLETVFAFICSSNNHIKRITNMVEILCELYGESITVPYYGKLKKFYDFADPRLMADDRMLEITLRNHGFGYRAPSIAYAAKALVNIV
;
A
#
# COMPACT_ATOMS: atom_id res chain seq x y z
N MET A 1 17.00 9.66 -12.11
CA MET A 1 16.21 8.80 -11.22
C MET A 1 15.60 9.69 -10.16
N PRO A 2 14.26 9.79 -10.04
CA PRO A 2 13.68 10.76 -9.14
C PRO A 2 13.84 10.31 -7.68
N LEU A 3 14.15 11.28 -6.81
CA LEU A 3 14.42 11.07 -5.40
C LEU A 3 13.46 11.93 -4.58
N LEU A 4 12.95 11.36 -3.50
CA LEU A 4 12.17 12.05 -2.49
C LEU A 4 13.07 12.33 -1.30
N ASN A 5 13.30 13.61 -0.99
CA ASN A 5 14.08 14.02 0.18
C ASN A 5 13.25 13.80 1.43
N CYS A 6 13.54 12.72 2.15
CA CYS A 6 12.82 12.28 3.34
C CYS A 6 13.75 11.44 4.19
N VAL A 7 14.04 11.91 5.41
CA VAL A 7 14.95 11.20 6.33
C VAL A 7 14.33 9.90 6.83
N LYS A 8 15.15 8.95 7.27
CA LYS A 8 14.68 7.64 7.74
C LYS A 8 13.76 7.77 8.96
N GLU A 9 14.06 8.71 9.84
CA GLU A 9 13.27 9.02 11.04
C GLU A 9 11.87 9.55 10.70
N GLU A 10 11.70 10.15 9.52
CA GLU A 10 10.40 10.62 9.02
C GLU A 10 9.63 9.52 8.28
N LEU A 11 10.30 8.54 7.67
CA LEU A 11 9.64 7.47 6.92
C LEU A 11 10.46 6.19 6.89
N ASN A 12 9.99 5.15 7.57
CA ASN A 12 10.52 3.81 7.43
C ASN A 12 9.60 2.99 6.52
N LEU A 13 10.04 2.73 5.28
CA LEU A 13 9.23 2.05 4.27
C LEU A 13 8.75 0.66 4.73
N ALA A 14 9.62 -0.12 5.40
CA ALA A 14 9.27 -1.45 5.86
C ALA A 14 8.19 -1.38 6.95
N ASN A 15 8.39 -0.51 7.94
CA ASN A 15 7.46 -0.39 9.05
C ASN A 15 6.11 0.19 8.61
N VAL A 16 6.09 1.08 7.62
CA VAL A 16 4.84 1.66 7.11
C VAL A 16 4.13 0.69 6.17
N LEU A 17 4.80 0.22 5.12
CA LEU A 17 4.15 -0.54 4.04
C LEU A 17 3.78 -1.97 4.43
N LEU A 18 4.38 -2.52 5.50
CA LEU A 18 4.09 -3.88 5.97
C LEU A 18 3.30 -3.92 7.30
N SER A 19 2.85 -2.76 7.81
CA SER A 19 2.08 -2.67 9.06
C SER A 19 0.61 -3.07 8.95
N GLY A 20 0.13 -3.39 7.75
CA GLY A 20 -1.28 -3.70 7.51
C GLY A 20 -2.19 -2.46 7.36
N GLN A 21 -1.62 -1.27 7.17
CA GLN A 21 -2.37 -0.08 6.74
C GLN A 21 -2.83 -0.21 5.28
N SER A 22 -1.88 -0.53 4.39
CA SER A 22 -2.14 -0.87 2.99
C SER A 22 -1.86 -2.34 2.74
N PHE A 23 -2.59 -2.92 1.78
CA PHE A 23 -2.45 -4.31 1.36
C PHE A 23 -2.04 -4.43 -0.12
N ARG A 24 -1.64 -3.31 -0.75
CA ARG A 24 -1.38 -3.19 -2.19
C ARG A 24 0.08 -3.03 -2.57
N ILE A 25 0.96 -2.79 -1.59
CA ILE A 25 2.40 -2.63 -1.79
C ILE A 25 3.15 -3.75 -1.09
N PHE A 26 4.02 -4.41 -1.85
CA PHE A 26 4.71 -5.61 -1.41
C PHE A 26 6.22 -5.41 -1.43
N ARG A 27 6.90 -6.02 -0.46
CA ARG A 27 8.35 -6.15 -0.53
C ARG A 27 8.70 -7.11 -1.67
N TRP A 28 9.51 -6.64 -2.59
CA TRP A 28 10.08 -7.49 -3.63
C TRP A 28 11.16 -8.39 -3.02
N VAL A 29 11.07 -9.68 -3.31
CA VAL A 29 12.09 -10.68 -2.93
C VAL A 29 12.77 -11.15 -4.22
N LYS A 30 14.09 -10.97 -4.31
CA LYS A 30 14.89 -11.59 -5.37
C LYS A 30 14.86 -13.10 -5.16
N VAL A 31 14.21 -13.84 -6.06
CA VAL A 31 14.49 -15.28 -6.17
C VAL A 31 15.84 -15.38 -6.86
N LEU A 32 16.89 -15.61 -6.06
CA LEU A 32 18.23 -15.85 -6.59
C LEU A 32 18.21 -17.21 -7.28
N GLU A 33 18.13 -17.20 -8.62
CA GLU A 33 18.71 -18.29 -9.40
C GLU A 33 20.22 -17.99 -9.50
N SER A 34 21.02 -18.72 -8.71
CA SER A 34 22.49 -18.70 -8.60
C SER A 34 23.18 -17.70 -7.66
N ASP A 35 24.34 -18.15 -7.16
CA ASP A 35 25.19 -17.78 -6.00
C ASP A 35 25.74 -16.34 -5.90
N ASP A 36 25.07 -15.32 -6.46
CA ASP A 36 25.51 -13.93 -6.30
C ASP A 36 24.95 -13.30 -5.02
N ALA A 37 25.40 -13.82 -3.88
CA ALA A 37 25.06 -13.35 -2.55
C ALA A 37 26.09 -12.36 -2.01
N TYR A 38 26.27 -11.18 -2.63
CA TYR A 38 27.16 -10.15 -2.03
C TYR A 38 26.87 -8.68 -2.36
N ASN A 39 25.66 -8.34 -2.83
CA ASN A 39 25.23 -6.94 -2.87
C ASN A 39 24.04 -6.78 -1.94
N SER A 40 24.19 -5.92 -0.92
CA SER A 40 23.12 -5.51 -0.01
C SER A 40 21.87 -5.17 -0.81
N ILE A 41 20.90 -6.09 -0.84
CA ILE A 41 19.66 -5.89 -1.58
C ILE A 41 18.89 -4.86 -0.77
N HIS A 42 18.97 -3.59 -1.17
CA HIS A 42 18.08 -2.57 -0.66
C HIS A 42 16.64 -3.08 -0.78
N ASP A 43 15.90 -3.09 0.34
CA ASP A 43 14.49 -3.45 0.37
C ASP A 43 13.75 -2.60 -0.66
N THR A 44 13.33 -3.25 -1.74
CA THR A 44 12.56 -2.62 -2.81
C THR A 44 11.11 -3.01 -2.63
N PHE A 45 10.22 -2.03 -2.69
CA PHE A 45 8.79 -2.20 -2.55
C PHE A 45 8.13 -1.89 -3.88
N ILE A 46 7.22 -2.75 -4.33
CA ILE A 46 6.46 -2.54 -5.55
C ILE A 46 5.00 -2.78 -5.28
N GLY A 47 4.14 -1.92 -5.80
CA GLY A 47 2.71 -2.07 -5.67
C GLY A 47 1.94 -0.94 -6.30
N VAL A 48 0.63 -0.96 -6.07
CA VAL A 48 -0.29 0.03 -6.61
C VAL A 48 -0.79 0.92 -5.49
N ALA A 49 -0.71 2.23 -5.68
CA ALA A 49 -1.33 3.22 -4.82
C ALA A 49 -1.57 4.49 -5.64
N GLN A 50 -2.67 5.19 -5.38
CA GLN A 50 -3.00 6.45 -6.07
C GLN A 50 -2.94 6.28 -7.60
N HIS A 51 -3.54 5.20 -8.11
CA HIS A 51 -3.65 4.84 -9.54
C HIS A 51 -2.31 4.72 -10.28
N ARG A 52 -1.23 4.36 -9.57
CA ARG A 52 0.12 4.19 -10.14
C ARG A 52 0.78 2.93 -9.64
N VAL A 53 1.56 2.29 -10.51
CA VAL A 53 2.47 1.20 -10.13
C VAL A 53 3.78 1.81 -9.68
N TRP A 54 4.00 1.84 -8.37
CA TRP A 54 5.20 2.39 -7.75
C TRP A 54 6.27 1.35 -7.56
N LYS A 55 7.52 1.77 -7.72
CA LYS A 55 8.70 1.07 -7.22
C LYS A 55 9.47 2.01 -6.31
N LEU A 56 9.64 1.60 -5.06
CA LEU A 56 10.22 2.41 -3.99
C LEU A 56 11.40 1.67 -3.37
N ARG A 57 12.49 2.37 -3.05
CA ARG A 57 13.53 1.83 -2.15
C ARG A 57 14.20 2.94 -1.36
N ARG A 58 14.70 2.60 -0.18
CA ARG A 58 15.54 3.49 0.62
C ARG A 58 16.93 3.55 -0.02
N GLU A 59 17.32 4.71 -0.53
CA GLU A 59 18.66 4.92 -1.13
C GLU A 59 19.71 5.14 -0.03
N ASN A 60 19.39 6.00 0.92
CA ASN A 60 20.20 6.36 2.08
C ASN A 60 19.32 6.99 3.17
N ASP A 61 19.89 7.34 4.31
CA ASP A 61 19.16 7.88 5.47
C ASP A 61 18.43 9.20 5.21
N LYS A 62 18.65 9.86 4.06
CA LYS A 62 18.03 11.15 3.71
C LYS A 62 17.05 11.06 2.55
N GLN A 63 17.06 9.97 1.79
CA GLN A 63 16.38 9.92 0.50
C GLN A 63 15.72 8.57 0.21
N VAL A 64 14.52 8.65 -0.36
CA VAL A 64 13.80 7.52 -0.94
C VAL A 64 13.86 7.63 -2.46
N TYR A 65 14.33 6.58 -3.12
CA TYR A 65 14.17 6.43 -4.54
C TYR A 65 12.73 6.02 -4.87
N TYR A 66 12.17 6.61 -5.91
CA TYR A 66 10.91 6.17 -6.48
C TYR A 66 10.96 6.10 -8.00
N GLU A 67 10.06 5.31 -8.57
CA GLU A 67 9.86 5.16 -10.01
C GLU A 67 8.40 4.76 -10.25
N VAL A 68 7.75 5.40 -11.21
CA VAL A 68 6.43 5.00 -11.67
C VAL A 68 6.60 4.08 -12.87
N LEU A 69 6.29 2.80 -12.67
CA LEU A 69 6.39 1.77 -13.71
C LEU A 69 5.21 1.80 -14.68
N GLY A 70 4.08 2.37 -14.25
CA GLY A 70 2.86 2.50 -15.03
C GLY A 70 1.82 3.37 -14.33
N LYS A 71 0.91 3.96 -15.10
CA LYS A 71 -0.21 4.78 -14.61
C LYS A 71 -1.51 4.22 -15.17
N PHE A 72 -2.53 4.13 -14.32
CA PHE A 72 -3.89 3.79 -14.73
C PHE A 72 -4.64 5.06 -15.17
N SER A 73 -5.83 4.89 -15.75
CA SER A 73 -6.61 5.98 -16.35
C SER A 73 -7.02 7.07 -15.35
N GLU A 74 -7.23 6.72 -14.08
CA GLU A 74 -7.60 7.65 -13.00
C GLU A 74 -6.39 8.34 -12.33
N ALA A 75 -5.16 8.12 -12.82
CA ALA A 75 -3.97 8.77 -12.28
C ALA A 75 -3.94 10.28 -12.58
N ILE A 76 -4.12 11.10 -11.55
CA ILE A 76 -4.12 12.57 -11.64
C ILE A 76 -2.92 13.16 -10.87
N GLY A 77 -2.41 14.29 -11.34
CA GLY A 77 -1.40 15.09 -10.64
C GLY A 77 0.05 14.66 -10.90
N ASP A 78 0.97 15.41 -10.31
CA ASP A 78 2.40 15.10 -10.38
C ASP A 78 2.76 13.88 -9.49
N ASP A 79 3.74 13.10 -9.94
CA ASP A 79 4.16 11.87 -9.25
C ASP A 79 4.87 12.17 -7.92
N HIS A 80 5.72 13.19 -7.87
CA HIS A 80 6.40 13.58 -6.65
C HIS A 80 5.39 14.00 -5.58
N ASP A 81 4.46 14.88 -5.93
CA ASP A 81 3.49 15.42 -4.99
C ASP A 81 2.47 14.37 -4.55
N THR A 82 2.04 13.50 -5.47
CA THR A 82 1.18 12.35 -5.14
C THR A 82 1.86 11.43 -4.12
N LEU A 83 3.14 11.10 -4.32
CA LEU A 83 3.89 10.25 -3.39
C LEU A 83 4.12 10.95 -2.04
N ARG A 84 4.42 12.25 -2.06
CA ARG A 84 4.58 13.08 -0.87
C ARG A 84 3.30 13.09 -0.03
N ASN A 85 2.15 13.26 -0.67
CA ASN A 85 0.83 13.25 -0.04
C ASN A 85 0.44 11.87 0.49
N TYR A 86 0.71 10.81 -0.28
CA TYR A 86 0.43 9.43 0.14
C TYR A 86 1.13 9.07 1.46
N PHE A 87 2.36 9.54 1.67
CA PHE A 87 3.09 9.37 2.93
C PHE A 87 2.85 10.51 3.94
N GLN A 88 2.02 11.51 3.62
CA GLN A 88 1.71 12.68 4.45
C GLN A 88 2.96 13.47 4.90
N LEU A 89 3.94 13.66 4.02
CA LEU A 89 5.25 14.23 4.40
C LEU A 89 5.25 15.72 4.75
N ASP A 90 4.09 16.39 4.71
CA ASP A 90 3.91 17.74 5.24
C ASP A 90 3.67 17.76 6.76
N VAL A 91 3.30 16.62 7.34
CA VAL A 91 3.24 16.45 8.80
C VAL A 91 4.66 16.29 9.32
N ASP A 92 5.04 16.95 10.42
CA ASP A 92 6.35 16.75 11.06
C ASP A 92 6.27 15.58 12.06
N LEU A 93 6.75 14.39 11.66
CA LEU A 93 6.64 13.19 12.48
C LEU A 93 7.55 13.27 13.71
N ASN A 94 8.75 13.82 13.56
CA ASN A 94 9.68 14.00 14.66
C ASN A 94 9.10 14.91 15.75
N HIS A 95 8.40 15.98 15.36
CA HIS A 95 7.67 16.83 16.31
C HIS A 95 6.59 16.03 17.05
N LEU A 96 5.80 15.21 16.34
CA LEU A 96 4.77 14.37 16.96
C LEU A 96 5.37 13.34 17.93
N TYR A 97 6.47 12.69 17.57
CA TYR A 97 7.14 11.71 18.43
C TYR A 97 7.67 12.36 19.71
N LYS A 98 8.24 13.57 19.58
CA LYS A 98 8.66 14.36 20.74
C LYS A 98 7.46 14.72 21.61
N TYR A 99 6.38 15.23 21.01
CA TYR A 99 5.17 15.58 21.74
C TYR A 99 4.56 14.38 22.48
N TRP A 100 4.45 13.22 21.85
CA TRP A 100 3.95 12.00 22.49
C TRP A 100 4.87 11.52 23.62
N SER A 101 6.19 11.56 23.42
CA SER A 101 7.15 11.19 24.47
C SER A 101 7.11 12.13 25.68
N GLU A 102 6.81 13.42 25.47
CA GLU A 102 6.65 14.40 26.56
C GLU A 102 5.35 14.21 27.35
N ASN A 103 4.33 13.59 26.75
CA ASN A 103 2.99 13.47 27.32
C ASN A 103 2.59 12.03 27.71
N ASP A 104 3.39 11.02 27.37
CA ASP A 104 3.17 9.61 27.70
C ASP A 104 4.52 8.93 28.05
N GLU A 105 4.70 8.61 29.34
CA GLU A 105 5.90 7.96 29.87
C GLU A 105 6.11 6.57 29.24
N HIS A 106 5.04 5.83 28.95
CA HIS A 106 5.15 4.53 28.32
C HIS A 106 5.65 4.66 26.88
N PHE A 107 5.09 5.62 26.12
CA PHE A 107 5.56 5.92 24.77
C PHE A 107 7.03 6.37 24.78
N ALA A 108 7.42 7.22 25.73
CA ALA A 108 8.80 7.68 25.87
C ALA A 108 9.78 6.52 26.10
N GLU A 109 9.45 5.59 27.00
CA GLU A 109 10.30 4.43 27.28
C GLU A 109 10.36 3.46 26.09
N LEU A 110 9.25 3.26 25.36
CA LEU A 110 9.23 2.50 24.11
C LEU A 110 10.16 3.11 23.06
N MET A 111 10.07 4.43 22.83
CA MET A 111 10.91 5.11 21.85
C MET A 111 12.39 5.09 22.24
N LYS A 112 12.70 5.12 23.54
CA LYS A 112 14.08 4.99 24.04
C LYS A 112 14.64 3.58 23.85
N SER A 113 13.82 2.56 24.11
CA SER A 113 14.23 1.15 24.05
C SER A 113 14.26 0.58 22.63
N TYR A 114 13.37 1.04 21.74
CA TYR A 114 13.12 0.46 20.42
C TYR A 114 13.18 1.49 19.28
N ARG A 115 13.94 2.59 19.43
CA ARG A 115 14.00 3.70 18.46
C ARG A 115 14.15 3.24 17.02
N ASN A 116 15.11 2.35 16.76
CA ASN A 116 15.43 1.90 15.40
C ASN A 116 14.30 1.06 14.76
N ASP A 117 13.48 0.41 15.59
CA ASP A 117 12.35 -0.41 15.14
C ASP A 117 11.06 0.41 15.00
N LEU A 118 10.96 1.54 15.72
CA LEU A 118 9.74 2.36 15.78
C LEU A 118 9.86 3.71 15.06
N GLU A 119 11.04 4.08 14.57
CA GLU A 119 11.23 5.31 13.80
C GLU A 119 10.51 5.30 12.44
N GLY A 120 10.06 6.46 12.00
CA GLY A 120 9.48 6.65 10.67
C GLY A 120 8.14 5.94 10.43
N ILE A 121 7.44 5.53 11.48
CA ILE A 121 6.09 4.95 11.36
C ILE A 121 5.08 6.08 11.17
N ARG A 122 4.48 6.13 9.98
CA ARG A 122 3.47 7.10 9.56
C ARG A 122 2.14 6.45 9.24
N ILE A 123 1.11 7.28 9.22
CA ILE A 123 -0.20 6.94 8.66
C ILE A 123 -0.22 7.28 7.17
N LEU A 124 -0.70 6.36 6.34
CA LEU A 124 -0.86 6.58 4.89
C LEU A 124 -2.11 7.39 4.57
N CYS A 125 -2.03 8.26 3.56
CA CYS A 125 -3.19 8.92 2.95
C CYS A 125 -3.70 8.05 1.78
N GLN A 126 -4.44 6.99 2.13
CA GLN A 126 -4.97 6.03 1.16
C GLN A 126 -6.25 6.54 0.49
N ASP A 127 -6.53 5.99 -0.68
CA ASP A 127 -7.82 6.19 -1.34
C ASP A 127 -8.97 5.68 -0.44
N PRO A 128 -10.05 6.46 -0.25
CA PRO A 128 -11.16 6.06 0.61
C PRO A 128 -11.87 4.77 0.16
N LEU A 129 -12.03 4.53 -1.15
CA LEU A 129 -12.68 3.33 -1.67
C LEU A 129 -11.81 2.12 -1.37
N GLU A 130 -10.53 2.16 -1.74
CA GLU A 130 -9.56 1.11 -1.42
C GLU A 130 -9.59 0.77 0.07
N THR A 131 -9.58 1.81 0.91
CA THR A 131 -9.59 1.66 2.38
C THR A 131 -10.85 0.95 2.84
N VAL A 132 -12.05 1.41 2.45
CA VAL A 132 -13.32 0.81 2.89
C VAL A 132 -13.40 -0.68 2.53
N PHE A 133 -13.11 -1.04 1.28
CA PHE A 133 -13.21 -2.43 0.83
C PHE A 133 -12.12 -3.32 1.43
N ALA A 134 -10.88 -2.82 1.57
CA ALA A 134 -9.80 -3.55 2.22
C ALA A 134 -10.12 -3.85 3.69
N PHE A 135 -10.70 -2.89 4.42
CA PHE A 135 -11.08 -3.09 5.82
C PHE A 135 -12.38 -3.90 6.00
N ILE A 136 -13.29 -3.93 5.02
CA ILE A 136 -14.35 -4.96 4.99
C ILE A 136 -13.71 -6.36 4.92
N CYS A 137 -12.69 -6.54 4.07
CA CYS A 137 -11.95 -7.80 3.95
C CYS A 137 -11.16 -8.18 5.23
N SER A 138 -10.80 -7.20 6.07
CA SER A 138 -9.95 -7.42 7.25
C SER A 138 -10.65 -7.95 8.48
N SER A 139 -11.97 -7.73 8.61
CA SER A 139 -12.76 -8.15 9.78
C SER A 139 -12.54 -9.63 10.13
N ASN A 140 -12.01 -9.95 11.31
CA ASN A 140 -11.65 -11.32 11.74
C ASN A 140 -10.84 -12.11 10.69
N ASN A 141 -9.71 -11.54 10.26
CA ASN A 141 -8.85 -12.08 9.21
C ASN A 141 -7.36 -11.80 9.52
N HIS A 142 -6.44 -12.36 8.73
CA HIS A 142 -4.99 -12.12 8.86
C HIS A 142 -4.40 -11.52 7.58
N ILE A 143 -3.34 -10.71 7.73
CA ILE A 143 -2.75 -9.86 6.67
C ILE A 143 -2.63 -10.61 5.33
N LYS A 144 -2.01 -11.80 5.31
CA LYS A 144 -1.83 -12.60 4.09
C LYS A 144 -3.13 -12.88 3.32
N ARG A 145 -4.22 -13.20 4.02
CA ARG A 145 -5.51 -13.49 3.37
C ARG A 145 -6.23 -12.22 2.97
N ILE A 146 -6.10 -11.14 3.75
CA ILE A 146 -6.64 -9.82 3.40
C ILE A 146 -6.01 -9.33 2.10
N THR A 147 -4.68 -9.35 2.01
CA THR A 147 -3.93 -9.05 0.79
C THR A 147 -4.46 -9.81 -0.41
N ASN A 148 -4.56 -11.14 -0.32
CA ASN A 148 -5.04 -11.96 -1.42
C ASN A 148 -6.50 -11.63 -1.81
N MET A 149 -7.37 -11.35 -0.84
CA MET A 149 -8.75 -10.93 -1.12
C MET A 149 -8.78 -9.59 -1.85
N VAL A 150 -7.97 -8.61 -1.42
CA VAL A 150 -7.87 -7.31 -2.08
C VAL A 150 -7.31 -7.47 -3.51
N GLU A 151 -6.29 -8.30 -3.71
CA GLU A 151 -5.76 -8.60 -5.05
C GLU A 151 -6.82 -9.22 -5.95
N ILE A 152 -7.61 -10.19 -5.47
CA ILE A 152 -8.72 -10.79 -6.24
C ILE A 152 -9.76 -9.74 -6.64
N LEU A 153 -10.13 -8.79 -5.75
CA LEU A 153 -11.04 -7.71 -6.11
C LEU A 153 -10.48 -6.87 -7.26
N CYS A 154 -9.21 -6.50 -7.17
CA CYS A 154 -8.53 -5.71 -8.20
C CYS A 154 -8.43 -6.47 -9.53
N GLU A 155 -8.16 -7.78 -9.48
CA GLU A 155 -8.10 -8.63 -10.68
C GLU A 155 -9.45 -8.76 -11.40
N LEU A 156 -10.55 -8.87 -10.63
CA LEU A 156 -11.89 -9.05 -11.17
C LEU A 156 -12.51 -7.74 -11.70
N TYR A 157 -12.26 -6.61 -11.03
CA TYR A 157 -13.00 -5.37 -11.26
C TYR A 157 -12.12 -4.12 -11.42
N GLY A 158 -10.79 -4.26 -11.47
CA GLY A 158 -9.85 -3.14 -11.66
C GLY A 158 -9.31 -3.05 -13.09
N GLU A 159 -8.93 -1.84 -13.51
CA GLU A 159 -8.16 -1.63 -14.74
C GLU A 159 -6.81 -2.35 -14.65
N SER A 160 -6.31 -2.91 -15.75
CA SER A 160 -5.02 -3.61 -15.75
C SER A 160 -3.98 -2.98 -16.65
N ILE A 161 -2.72 -2.98 -16.20
CA ILE A 161 -1.56 -2.55 -16.98
C ILE A 161 -0.45 -3.60 -16.87
N THR A 162 0.32 -3.77 -17.95
CA THR A 162 1.50 -4.65 -17.95
C THR A 162 2.76 -3.81 -18.01
N VAL A 163 3.64 -3.96 -17.02
CA VAL A 163 4.86 -3.14 -16.89
C VAL A 163 6.10 -4.04 -16.80
N PRO A 164 7.29 -3.51 -17.16
CA PRO A 164 8.55 -4.16 -16.87
C PRO A 164 8.73 -4.38 -15.37
N TYR A 165 9.05 -5.62 -15.00
CA TYR A 165 9.22 -6.08 -13.62
C TYR A 165 10.38 -7.07 -13.58
N TYR A 166 11.57 -6.57 -13.21
CA TYR A 166 12.81 -7.35 -13.06
C TYR A 166 13.11 -8.29 -14.24
N GLY A 167 13.14 -7.73 -15.45
CA GLY A 167 13.46 -8.47 -16.68
C GLY A 167 12.31 -9.33 -17.22
N LYS A 168 11.15 -9.34 -16.56
CA LYS A 168 9.91 -9.96 -17.03
C LYS A 168 8.82 -8.91 -17.17
N LEU A 169 7.73 -9.23 -17.85
CA LEU A 169 6.51 -8.42 -17.81
C LEU A 169 5.62 -8.94 -16.69
N LYS A 170 5.09 -8.02 -15.88
CA LYS A 170 4.10 -8.35 -14.84
C LYS A 170 2.86 -7.48 -15.04
N LYS A 171 1.69 -8.13 -14.94
CA LYS A 171 0.40 -7.46 -14.95
C LYS A 171 0.09 -6.96 -13.54
N PHE A 172 -0.30 -5.69 -13.44
CA PHE A 172 -0.81 -5.05 -12.23
C PHE A 172 -2.23 -4.59 -12.50
N TYR A 173 -3.00 -4.46 -11.44
CA TYR A 173 -4.39 -4.03 -11.49
C TYR A 173 -4.55 -2.82 -10.58
N ASP A 174 -5.31 -1.83 -11.03
CA ASP A 174 -5.79 -0.74 -10.20
C ASP A 174 -6.78 -1.24 -9.17
N PHE A 175 -7.20 -0.38 -8.24
CA PHE A 175 -8.26 -0.77 -7.32
C PHE A 175 -9.56 -1.12 -8.07
N ALA A 176 -10.38 -1.96 -7.45
CA ALA A 176 -11.66 -2.39 -8.01
C ALA A 176 -12.63 -1.22 -8.17
N ASP A 177 -13.22 -1.07 -9.36
CA ASP A 177 -14.22 -0.02 -9.64
C ASP A 177 -15.58 -0.42 -9.04
N PRO A 178 -16.12 0.34 -8.05
CA PRO A 178 -17.40 0.03 -7.44
C PRO A 178 -18.58 0.02 -8.42
N ARG A 179 -18.49 0.74 -9.55
CA ARG A 179 -19.51 0.75 -10.61
C ARG A 179 -19.59 -0.62 -11.28
N LEU A 180 -18.44 -1.19 -11.67
CA LEU A 180 -18.35 -2.53 -12.25
C LEU A 180 -18.80 -3.60 -11.26
N MET A 181 -18.43 -3.44 -9.98
CA MET A 181 -18.89 -4.34 -8.91
C MET A 181 -20.41 -4.28 -8.73
N ALA A 182 -21.01 -3.09 -8.73
CA ALA A 182 -22.44 -2.92 -8.53
C ALA A 182 -23.29 -3.44 -9.71
N ASP A 183 -22.76 -3.38 -10.93
CA ASP A 183 -23.40 -3.90 -12.14
C ASP A 183 -23.34 -5.43 -12.24
N ASP A 184 -22.39 -6.09 -11.55
CA ASP A 184 -22.29 -7.54 -11.52
C ASP A 184 -23.35 -8.18 -10.61
N ARG A 185 -24.40 -8.71 -11.24
CA ARG A 185 -25.49 -9.44 -10.56
C ARG A 185 -25.04 -10.69 -9.81
N MET A 186 -23.88 -11.25 -10.16
CA MET A 186 -23.30 -12.44 -9.55
C MET A 186 -22.19 -12.12 -8.54
N LEU A 187 -21.88 -10.84 -8.29
CA LEU A 187 -20.77 -10.40 -7.44
C LEU A 187 -20.67 -11.20 -6.14
N GLU A 188 -21.75 -11.29 -5.34
CA GLU A 188 -21.70 -11.99 -4.06
C GLU A 188 -21.32 -13.47 -4.23
N ILE A 189 -21.91 -14.15 -5.22
CA ILE A 189 -21.62 -15.56 -5.51
C ILE A 189 -20.17 -15.72 -5.97
N THR A 190 -19.71 -14.85 -6.87
CA THR A 190 -18.32 -14.79 -7.33
C THR A 190 -17.36 -14.64 -6.16
N LEU A 191 -17.59 -13.69 -5.24
CA LEU A 191 -16.75 -13.48 -4.07
C LEU A 191 -16.79 -14.67 -3.10
N ARG A 192 -17.94 -15.32 -2.92
CA ARG A 192 -18.04 -16.55 -2.11
C ARG A 192 -17.20 -17.67 -2.69
N ASN A 193 -17.22 -17.85 -4.00
CA ASN A 193 -16.39 -18.84 -4.70
C ASN A 193 -14.88 -18.56 -4.55
N HIS A 194 -14.50 -17.28 -4.41
CA HIS A 194 -13.14 -16.86 -4.10
C HIS A 194 -12.80 -16.85 -2.60
N GLY A 195 -13.66 -17.40 -1.74
CA GLY A 195 -13.36 -17.57 -0.31
C GLY A 195 -13.51 -16.32 0.56
N PHE A 196 -14.26 -15.31 0.10
CA PHE A 196 -14.55 -14.11 0.90
C PHE A 196 -15.49 -14.40 2.09
N GLY A 197 -16.26 -15.49 1.99
CA GLY A 197 -17.15 -15.97 3.05
C GLY A 197 -18.25 -14.97 3.37
N TYR A 198 -18.48 -14.71 4.66
CA TYR A 198 -19.54 -13.82 5.13
C TYR A 198 -19.31 -12.33 4.78
N ARG A 199 -18.14 -11.97 4.25
CA ARG A 199 -17.82 -10.60 3.83
C ARG A 199 -18.36 -10.26 2.45
N ALA A 200 -18.65 -11.28 1.62
CA ALA A 200 -19.16 -11.09 0.27
C ALA A 200 -20.44 -10.23 0.22
N PRO A 201 -21.48 -10.47 1.07
CA PRO A 201 -22.64 -9.58 1.16
C PRO A 201 -22.28 -8.13 1.48
N SER A 202 -21.37 -7.90 2.44
CA SER A 202 -20.97 -6.56 2.86
C SER A 202 -20.26 -5.80 1.73
N ILE A 203 -19.42 -6.50 0.95
CA ILE A 203 -18.76 -5.92 -0.22
C ILE A 203 -19.77 -5.58 -1.30
N ALA A 204 -20.71 -6.49 -1.60
CA ALA A 204 -21.76 -6.23 -2.59
C ALA A 204 -22.68 -5.07 -2.18
N TYR A 205 -22.98 -4.95 -0.89
CA TYR A 205 -23.70 -3.81 -0.34
C TYR A 205 -22.90 -2.51 -0.49
N ALA A 206 -21.62 -2.51 -0.08
CA ALA A 206 -20.75 -1.34 -0.16
C ALA A 206 -20.58 -0.87 -1.61
N ALA A 207 -20.39 -1.77 -2.56
CA ALA A 207 -20.33 -1.45 -3.99
C ALA A 207 -21.55 -0.64 -4.44
N LYS A 208 -22.76 -1.15 -4.16
CA LYS A 208 -24.03 -0.47 -4.51
C LYS A 208 -24.20 0.87 -3.79
N ALA A 209 -23.80 0.96 -2.53
CA ALA A 209 -23.94 2.18 -1.73
C ALA A 209 -22.99 3.29 -2.20
N LEU A 210 -21.79 2.92 -2.68
CA LEU A 210 -20.74 3.85 -3.03
C LEU A 210 -20.76 4.30 -4.50
N VAL A 211 -21.52 3.64 -5.39
CA VAL A 211 -21.63 4.02 -6.83
C VAL A 211 -21.88 5.52 -7.03
N ASN A 212 -22.73 6.13 -6.19
CA ASN A 212 -23.14 7.53 -6.35
C ASN A 212 -22.11 8.55 -5.82
N ILE A 213 -20.97 8.08 -5.30
CA ILE A 213 -19.90 8.89 -4.73
C ILE A 213 -18.63 8.82 -5.59
N VAL A 214 -18.64 7.98 -6.65
CA VAL A 214 -17.55 7.77 -7.61
C VAL A 214 -17.86 8.43 -8.95
#